data_AF-C6X738-F1
#
_entry.id   AF-C6X738-F1
#
_cell.length_a   1.000
_cell.length_b   1.000
_cell.length_c   1.000
_cell.angle_alpha   90.00
_cell.angle_beta   90.00
_cell.angle_gamma   90.00
#
_symmetry.space_group_name_H-M   'P 1'
#
loop_
_entity.id
_entity.type
_entity.pdbx_description
1 polymer ?
#
loop_
_entity_poly.entity_id
_entity_poly.type
_entity_poly.pdbx_seq_one_letter_code
_entity_poly.pdbx_strand_id
1 'polypeptide(L)'
;MSKPHHVDANYRFIAAYQEVNARINQRQQALTLYVTLTVSLLAALVALKPGAGTDTLPVEWLVLGFPVASTCLAFLNYKTERAITNLRRFLSQLEQLGNDDHGLPSYNTDPQWAQGANRARRFQDYAAAVLVAGGNAIGLGAVLHIYPQRMASYPLMLWISIAIALVSLLALLWIPKWSYTPQPARHPQ
;
A
#
# COMPACT_ATOMS: atom_id res chain seq x y z
N MET A 1 45.86 11.10 4.68
CA MET A 1 45.01 9.89 4.85
C MET A 1 43.73 10.30 5.54
N SER A 2 42.64 10.42 4.79
CA SER A 2 41.31 10.67 5.36
C SER A 2 40.87 9.42 6.13
N LYS A 3 40.59 9.57 7.43
CA LYS A 3 39.96 8.49 8.21
C LYS A 3 38.63 8.15 7.51
N PRO A 4 38.34 6.87 7.20
CA PRO A 4 37.03 6.50 6.69
C PRO A 4 35.99 6.96 7.72
N HIS A 5 35.00 7.73 7.28
CA HIS A 5 33.94 8.26 8.13
C HIS A 5 33.21 7.09 8.80
N HIS A 6 33.61 6.75 10.02
CA HIS A 6 32.91 5.81 10.87
C HIS A 6 31.66 6.53 11.38
N VAL A 7 30.61 6.54 10.56
CA VAL A 7 29.30 7.05 10.99
C VAL A 7 28.86 6.20 12.16
N ASP A 8 28.67 6.83 13.32
CA ASP A 8 28.27 6.20 14.57
C ASP A 8 27.04 5.31 14.37
N ALA A 9 27.04 4.12 14.98
CA ALA A 9 25.95 3.17 14.92
C ALA A 9 24.63 3.79 15.38
N ASN A 10 24.70 4.69 16.37
CA ASN A 10 23.55 5.44 16.86
C ASN A 10 22.96 6.38 15.79
N TYR A 11 23.80 7.09 15.03
CA TYR A 11 23.33 7.94 13.93
C TYR A 11 22.66 7.12 12.82
N ARG A 12 23.24 5.96 12.47
CA ARG A 12 22.64 5.03 11.49
C ARG A 12 21.29 4.49 11.96
N PHE A 13 21.18 4.19 13.25
CA PHE A 13 19.93 3.73 13.87
C PHE A 13 18.84 4.81 13.82
N ILE A 14 19.17 6.04 14.24
CA ILE A 14 18.24 7.18 14.21
C ILE A 14 17.78 7.47 12.77
N ALA A 15 18.71 7.52 11.81
CA ALA A 15 18.39 7.77 10.41
C ALA A 15 17.47 6.69 9.83
N ALA A 16 17.77 5.41 10.10
CA ALA A 16 16.93 4.30 9.64
C ALA A 16 15.54 4.33 10.27
N TYR A 17 15.42 4.70 11.56
CA TYR A 17 14.12 4.82 12.23
C TYR A 17 13.29 5.99 11.68
N GLN A 18 13.92 7.14 11.42
CA GLN A 18 13.28 8.27 10.75
C GLN A 18 12.78 7.87 9.35
N GLU A 19 13.57 7.10 8.60
CA GLU A 19 13.14 6.61 7.31
C GLU A 19 11.95 5.65 7.43
N VAL A 20 11.95 4.72 8.40
CA VAL A 20 10.80 3.85 8.66
C VAL A 20 9.53 4.67 8.91
N ASN A 21 9.60 5.71 9.76
CA ASN A 21 8.46 6.59 10.02
C ASN A 21 8.00 7.32 8.75
N ALA A 22 8.93 7.81 7.93
CA ALA A 22 8.60 8.44 6.66
C ALA A 22 7.90 7.46 5.71
N ARG A 23 8.33 6.19 5.64
CA ARG A 23 7.66 5.15 4.84
C ARG A 23 6.27 4.83 5.36
N ILE A 24 6.07 4.75 6.68
CA ILE A 24 4.74 4.55 7.28
C ILE A 24 3.80 5.70 6.89
N ASN A 25 4.25 6.95 6.98
CA ASN A 25 3.47 8.11 6.58
C ASN A 25 3.14 8.10 5.06
N GLN A 26 4.10 7.72 4.21
CA GLN A 26 3.87 7.57 2.77
C GLN A 26 2.76 6.55 2.47
N ARG A 27 2.61 5.50 3.28
CA ARG A 27 1.52 4.54 3.14
C ARG A 27 0.15 5.15 3.41
N GLN A 28 0.03 5.99 4.44
CA GLN A 28 -1.21 6.71 4.75
C GLN A 28 -1.54 7.71 3.63
N GLN A 29 -0.53 8.44 3.14
CA GLN A 29 -0.70 9.36 2.00
C GLN A 29 -1.17 8.64 0.73
N ALA A 30 -0.66 7.43 0.44
CA ALA A 30 -1.12 6.63 -0.69
C ALA A 30 -2.61 6.26 -0.58
N LEU A 31 -3.09 5.94 0.63
CA LEU A 31 -4.49 5.66 0.88
C LEU A 31 -5.36 6.91 0.70
N THR A 32 -4.90 8.07 1.18
CA THR A 32 -5.57 9.36 0.93
C THR A 32 -5.67 9.65 -0.56
N LEU A 33 -4.58 9.51 -1.32
CA LEU A 33 -4.56 9.71 -2.78
C LEU A 33 -5.56 8.80 -3.49
N TYR A 34 -5.64 7.52 -3.10
CA TYR A 34 -6.61 6.59 -3.63
C TYR A 34 -8.05 7.04 -3.37
N VAL A 35 -8.38 7.42 -2.13
CA VAL A 35 -9.72 7.88 -1.77
C VAL A 35 -10.10 9.13 -2.55
N THR A 36 -9.21 10.12 -2.62
CA THR A 36 -9.42 11.35 -3.38
C THR A 36 -9.68 11.03 -4.85
N LEU A 37 -8.83 10.22 -5.48
CA LEU A 37 -8.97 9.89 -6.90
C LEU A 37 -10.26 9.09 -7.18
N THR A 38 -10.63 8.17 -6.29
CA THR A 38 -11.87 7.40 -6.39
C THR A 38 -13.11 8.30 -6.31
N VAL A 39 -13.14 9.23 -5.34
CA VAL A 39 -14.24 10.19 -5.18
C VAL A 39 -14.31 11.14 -6.37
N SER A 40 -13.16 11.64 -6.87
CA SER A 40 -13.11 12.51 -8.05
C SER A 40 -13.62 11.80 -9.31
N LEU A 41 -13.25 10.53 -9.52
CA LEU A 41 -13.77 9.72 -10.62
C LEU A 41 -15.28 9.52 -10.50
N LEU A 42 -15.79 9.24 -9.29
CA LEU A 42 -17.21 9.10 -9.06
C LEU A 42 -17.96 10.41 -9.36
N ALA A 43 -17.43 11.54 -8.89
CA ALA A 43 -18.00 12.86 -9.16
C ALA A 43 -18.04 13.16 -10.67
N ALA A 44 -16.97 12.82 -11.40
CA ALA A 44 -16.92 12.95 -12.85
C ALA A 44 -17.95 12.05 -13.55
N LEU A 45 -18.11 10.78 -13.12
CA LEU A 45 -19.15 9.89 -13.65
C LEU A 45 -20.56 10.47 -13.51
N VAL A 46 -20.85 11.05 -12.34
CA VAL A 46 -22.15 11.65 -12.04
C VAL A 46 -22.37 12.93 -12.84
N ALA A 47 -21.35 13.78 -12.97
CA ALA A 47 -21.43 15.03 -13.74
C ALA A 47 -21.69 14.78 -15.24
N LEU A 48 -21.24 13.64 -15.77
CA LEU A 48 -21.35 13.29 -17.19
C LEU A 48 -22.65 12.58 -17.59
N LYS A 49 -23.63 12.47 -16.68
CA LYS A 49 -24.86 11.69 -16.85
C LYS A 49 -25.57 11.96 -18.20
N PRO A 50 -26.09 10.92 -18.90
CA PRO A 50 -26.79 11.08 -20.17
C PRO A 50 -28.00 11.99 -20.00
N GLY A 51 -28.10 13.04 -20.83
CA GLY A 51 -29.07 14.13 -20.71
C GLY A 51 -28.43 15.52 -20.64
N ALA A 52 -27.13 15.60 -20.34
CA ALA A 52 -26.36 16.85 -20.33
C ALA A 52 -25.79 17.26 -21.72
N GLY A 53 -26.35 16.75 -22.82
CA GLY A 53 -25.95 17.14 -24.19
C GLY A 53 -24.55 16.68 -24.65
N THR A 54 -23.98 15.66 -24.02
CA THR A 54 -22.60 15.20 -24.24
C THR A 54 -22.54 13.79 -24.82
N ASP A 55 -22.91 13.62 -26.09
CA ASP A 55 -22.88 12.31 -26.79
C ASP A 55 -21.47 11.74 -27.02
N THR A 56 -20.41 12.52 -26.80
CA THR A 56 -19.05 12.18 -27.27
C THR A 56 -18.04 11.87 -26.16
N LEU A 57 -18.39 12.01 -24.89
CA LEU A 57 -17.42 11.78 -23.81
C LEU A 57 -17.25 10.28 -23.57
N PRO A 58 -16.02 9.74 -23.65
CA PRO A 58 -15.80 8.29 -23.66
C PRO A 58 -15.76 7.76 -22.23
N VAL A 59 -16.95 7.57 -21.66
CA VAL A 59 -17.19 7.05 -20.30
C VAL A 59 -16.44 5.74 -20.07
N GLU A 60 -16.27 4.93 -21.11
CA GLU A 60 -15.50 3.70 -21.10
C GLU A 60 -14.07 3.87 -20.52
N TRP A 61 -13.37 4.97 -20.84
CA TRP A 61 -12.04 5.24 -20.27
C TRP A 61 -12.08 5.64 -18.81
N LEU A 62 -13.19 6.25 -18.38
CA LEU A 62 -13.37 6.70 -17.01
C LEU A 62 -13.62 5.51 -16.06
N VAL A 63 -14.25 4.45 -16.57
CA VAL A 63 -14.40 3.17 -15.86
C VAL A 63 -13.05 2.57 -15.50
N LEU A 64 -12.08 2.60 -16.42
CA LEU A 64 -10.72 2.10 -16.18
C LEU A 64 -9.98 2.91 -15.11
N GLY A 65 -10.40 4.13 -14.81
CA GLY A 65 -9.82 4.95 -13.75
C GLY A 65 -9.85 4.28 -12.38
N PHE A 66 -10.94 3.57 -12.04
CA PHE A 66 -11.09 2.88 -10.75
C PHE A 66 -10.06 1.75 -10.53
N PRO A 67 -9.94 0.76 -11.43
CA PRO A 67 -8.94 -0.29 -11.29
C PRO A 67 -7.51 0.23 -11.44
N VAL A 68 -7.27 1.28 -12.23
CA VAL A 68 -5.95 1.94 -12.29
C VAL A 68 -5.60 2.58 -10.94
N ALA A 69 -6.55 3.26 -10.29
CA ALA A 69 -6.37 3.80 -8.94
C ALA A 69 -5.97 2.71 -7.94
N SER A 70 -6.65 1.57 -7.99
CA SER A 70 -6.37 0.42 -7.13
C SER A 70 -5.00 -0.18 -7.42
N THR A 71 -4.60 -0.27 -8.69
CA THR A 71 -3.27 -0.76 -9.09
C THR A 71 -2.17 0.16 -8.55
N CYS A 72 -2.34 1.48 -8.69
CA CYS A 72 -1.43 2.48 -8.13
C CYS A 72 -1.31 2.33 -6.61
N LEU A 73 -2.43 2.18 -5.90
CA LEU A 73 -2.43 1.92 -4.47
C LEU A 73 -1.67 0.63 -4.11
N ALA A 74 -1.88 -0.45 -4.86
CA ALA A 74 -1.18 -1.72 -4.66
C ALA A 74 0.34 -1.58 -4.83
N PHE A 75 0.79 -0.90 -5.89
CA PHE A 75 2.21 -0.67 -6.13
C PHE A 75 2.86 0.24 -5.07
N LEU A 76 2.17 1.30 -4.65
CA LEU A 76 2.67 2.17 -3.59
C LEU A 76 2.78 1.43 -2.26
N ASN A 77 1.80 0.60 -1.91
CA ASN A 77 1.85 -0.25 -0.72
C ASN A 77 2.98 -1.28 -0.82
N TYR A 78 3.14 -1.94 -1.98
CA TYR A 78 4.20 -2.93 -2.18
C TYR A 78 5.60 -2.31 -2.00
N LYS A 79 5.86 -1.19 -2.68
CA LYS A 79 7.14 -0.46 -2.58
C LYS A 79 7.45 -0.11 -1.13
N THR A 80 6.45 0.41 -0.42
CA THR A 80 6.58 0.88 0.95
C THR A 80 6.81 -0.27 1.93
N GLU A 81 6.09 -1.38 1.78
CA GLU A 81 6.25 -2.59 2.61
C GLU A 81 7.65 -3.20 2.44
N ARG A 82 8.16 -3.25 1.19
CA ARG A 82 9.51 -3.74 0.92
C ARG A 82 10.58 -2.85 1.55
N ALA A 83 10.42 -1.53 1.47
CA ALA A 83 11.34 -0.59 2.10
C ALA A 83 11.33 -0.73 3.63
N ILE A 84 10.15 -0.77 4.26
CA ILE A 84 10.00 -0.96 5.71
C ILE A 84 10.62 -2.28 6.16
N THR A 85 10.36 -3.36 5.43
CA THR A 85 10.91 -4.69 5.75
C THR A 85 12.43 -4.69 5.69
N ASN A 86 13.03 -4.06 4.69
CA ASN A 86 14.48 -3.96 4.57
C ASN A 86 15.09 -3.12 5.71
N LEU A 87 14.51 -1.94 5.99
CA LEU A 87 14.96 -1.06 7.07
C LEU A 87 14.85 -1.74 8.44
N ARG A 88 13.78 -2.51 8.69
CA ARG A 88 13.62 -3.27 9.94
C ARG A 88 14.63 -4.39 10.10
N ARG A 89 14.99 -5.06 9.00
CA ARG A 89 16.09 -6.03 9.02
C ARG A 89 17.42 -5.36 9.35
N PHE A 90 17.69 -4.19 8.78
CA PHE A 90 18.89 -3.41 9.09
C PHE A 90 18.91 -2.94 10.55
N LEU A 91 17.80 -2.41 11.07
CA LEU A 91 17.66 -2.01 12.48
C LEU A 91 17.87 -3.20 13.43
N SER A 92 17.31 -4.37 13.10
CA SER A 92 17.51 -5.60 13.84
C SER A 92 18.99 -6.02 13.90
N GLN A 93 19.72 -5.90 12.79
CA GLN A 93 21.17 -6.18 12.77
C GLN A 93 21.96 -5.16 13.61
N LEU A 94 21.60 -3.88 13.56
CA LEU A 94 22.23 -2.85 14.41
C LEU A 94 21.95 -3.09 15.90
N GLU A 95 20.72 -3.46 16.26
CA GLU A 95 20.36 -3.77 17.64
C GLU A 95 21.13 -4.98 18.17
N GLN A 96 21.42 -5.98 17.34
CA GLN A 96 22.24 -7.15 17.72
C GLN A 96 23.72 -6.80 17.91
N LEU A 97 24.27 -5.86 17.13
CA LEU A 97 25.67 -5.42 17.25
C LEU A 97 25.95 -4.59 18.52
N GLY A 98 24.91 -3.98 19.10
CA GLY A 98 25.02 -3.17 20.31
C GLY A 98 24.59 -3.89 21.59
N ASN A 99 24.24 -5.19 21.52
CA ASN A 99 23.61 -5.92 22.63
C ASN A 99 24.62 -6.63 23.55
N ASP A 100 25.87 -6.22 23.56
CA ASP A 100 26.94 -6.94 24.26
C ASP A 100 26.96 -6.69 25.78
N ASP A 101 26.33 -5.62 26.32
CA ASP A 101 26.61 -5.24 27.73
C ASP A 101 25.43 -5.03 28.70
N HIS A 102 24.14 -4.84 28.32
CA HIS A 102 23.15 -4.32 29.32
C HIS A 102 21.72 -4.92 29.31
N GLY A 103 21.42 -6.00 28.59
CA GLY A 103 20.14 -6.72 28.75
C GLY A 103 18.87 -5.91 28.43
N LEU A 104 18.99 -4.84 27.63
CA LEU A 104 17.84 -4.04 27.20
C LEU A 104 17.02 -4.81 26.15
N PRO A 105 15.68 -4.80 26.24
CA PRO A 105 14.84 -5.48 25.25
C PRO A 105 14.95 -4.78 23.88
N SER A 106 15.20 -5.57 22.83
CA SER A 106 15.31 -5.07 21.46
C SER A 106 13.95 -5.06 20.76
N TYR A 107 13.54 -3.89 20.28
CA TYR A 107 12.22 -3.71 19.65
C TYR A 107 12.06 -4.50 18.34
N ASN A 108 13.13 -4.66 17.55
CA ASN A 108 13.08 -5.31 16.24
C ASN A 108 13.46 -6.81 16.26
N THR A 109 14.10 -7.30 17.32
CA THR A 109 14.42 -8.74 17.46
C THR A 109 13.48 -9.48 18.38
N ASP A 110 12.95 -8.83 19.42
CA ASP A 110 12.09 -9.49 20.40
C ASP A 110 10.69 -9.78 19.81
N PRO A 111 10.25 -11.06 19.80
CA PRO A 111 8.95 -11.45 19.29
C PRO A 111 7.78 -10.71 19.94
N GLN A 112 7.86 -10.37 21.23
CA GLN A 112 6.74 -9.75 21.95
C GLN A 112 6.37 -8.37 21.36
N TRP A 113 7.37 -7.60 20.94
CA TRP A 113 7.20 -6.27 20.37
C TRP A 113 7.02 -6.32 18.85
N ALA A 114 7.86 -7.11 18.15
CA ALA A 114 7.87 -7.16 16.70
C ALA A 114 6.58 -7.79 16.11
N GLN A 115 6.06 -8.86 16.72
CA GLN A 115 4.86 -9.54 16.21
C GLN A 115 3.59 -8.72 16.45
N GLY A 116 3.45 -8.08 17.62
CA GLY A 116 2.33 -7.18 17.92
C GLY A 116 2.28 -6.02 16.93
N ALA A 117 3.41 -5.37 16.69
CA ALA A 117 3.52 -4.27 15.73
C ALA A 117 3.21 -4.70 14.28
N ASN A 118 3.56 -5.92 13.90
CA ASN A 118 3.23 -6.47 12.58
C ASN A 118 1.73 -6.77 12.45
N ARG A 119 1.09 -7.30 13.51
CA ARG A 119 -0.35 -7.57 13.51
C ARG A 119 -1.16 -6.29 13.39
N ALA A 120 -0.76 -5.22 14.08
CA ALA A 120 -1.40 -3.92 13.98
C ALA A 120 -1.36 -3.37 12.54
N ARG A 121 -0.23 -3.50 11.83
CA ARG A 121 -0.12 -3.05 10.42
C ARG A 121 -1.08 -3.77 9.48
N ARG A 122 -1.43 -5.04 9.76
CA ARG A 122 -2.38 -5.80 8.92
C ARG A 122 -3.78 -5.17 8.88
N PHE A 123 -4.19 -4.43 9.91
CA PHE A 123 -5.48 -3.74 9.88
C PHE A 123 -5.52 -2.63 8.83
N GLN A 124 -4.39 -1.95 8.58
CA GLN A 124 -4.30 -0.96 7.51
C GLN A 124 -4.39 -1.63 6.13
N ASP A 125 -3.87 -2.85 5.98
CA ASP A 125 -4.00 -3.63 4.75
C ASP A 125 -5.43 -4.09 4.50
N TYR A 126 -6.14 -4.52 5.54
CA TYR A 126 -7.56 -4.83 5.44
C TYR A 126 -8.38 -3.59 5.10
N ALA A 127 -8.07 -2.43 5.70
CA ALA A 127 -8.73 -1.18 5.34
C ALA A 127 -8.51 -0.83 3.86
N ALA A 128 -7.27 -0.96 3.35
CA ALA A 128 -6.97 -0.74 1.95
C ALA A 128 -7.73 -1.72 1.03
N ALA A 129 -7.79 -3.01 1.41
CA ALA A 129 -8.52 -4.01 0.64
C ALA A 129 -10.03 -3.73 0.60
N VAL A 130 -10.64 -3.36 1.74
CA VAL A 130 -12.05 -2.96 1.80
C VAL A 130 -12.32 -1.73 0.95
N LEU A 131 -11.43 -0.73 1.00
CA LEU A 131 -11.55 0.49 0.17
C LEU A 131 -11.41 0.20 -1.33
N VAL A 132 -10.54 -0.72 -1.73
CA VAL A 132 -10.41 -1.16 -3.13
C VAL A 132 -11.65 -1.93 -3.59
N ALA A 133 -12.11 -2.90 -2.80
CA ALA A 133 -13.32 -3.66 -3.11
C ALA A 133 -14.54 -2.74 -3.22
N GLY A 134 -14.76 -1.89 -2.22
CA GLY A 134 -15.86 -0.94 -2.19
C GLY A 134 -15.78 0.12 -3.29
N GLY A 135 -14.60 0.72 -3.51
CA GLY A 135 -14.41 1.75 -4.53
C GLY A 135 -14.66 1.24 -5.94
N ASN A 136 -14.15 0.05 -6.29
CA ASN A 136 -14.43 -0.56 -7.59
C ASN A 136 -15.89 -1.01 -7.70
N ALA A 137 -16.47 -1.59 -6.65
CA ALA A 137 -17.88 -2.00 -6.67
C ALA A 137 -18.82 -0.80 -6.90
N ILE A 138 -18.59 0.31 -6.18
CA ILE A 138 -19.37 1.54 -6.34
C ILE A 138 -19.12 2.14 -7.73
N GLY A 139 -17.87 2.24 -8.19
CA GLY A 139 -17.54 2.77 -9.51
C GLY A 139 -18.18 1.99 -10.64
N LEU A 140 -18.01 0.67 -10.65
CA LEU A 140 -18.62 -0.21 -11.66
C LEU A 140 -20.15 -0.21 -11.58
N GLY A 141 -20.71 -0.25 -10.36
CA GLY A 141 -22.16 -0.19 -10.15
C GLY A 141 -22.76 1.12 -10.66
N ALA A 142 -22.11 2.25 -10.39
CA ALA A 142 -22.53 3.55 -10.90
C ALA A 142 -22.53 3.58 -12.44
N VAL A 143 -21.51 3.03 -13.08
CA VAL A 143 -21.41 2.99 -14.55
C VAL A 143 -22.50 2.12 -15.15
N LEU A 144 -22.74 0.93 -14.59
CA LEU A 144 -23.78 0.02 -15.07
C LEU A 144 -25.19 0.62 -14.93
N HIS A 145 -25.42 1.38 -13.86
CA HIS A 145 -26.71 2.03 -13.61
C HIS A 145 -26.91 3.30 -14.46
N ILE A 146 -25.86 4.10 -14.67
CA ILE A 146 -25.95 5.38 -15.38
C ILE A 146 -25.84 5.20 -16.90
N TYR A 147 -25.04 4.24 -17.38
CA TYR A 147 -24.75 4.02 -18.82
C TYR A 147 -24.97 2.55 -19.26
N PRO A 148 -26.15 1.95 -19.02
CA PRO A 148 -26.39 0.52 -19.28
C PRO A 148 -26.19 0.15 -20.76
N GLN A 149 -26.71 0.98 -21.69
CA GLN A 149 -26.62 0.73 -23.13
C GLN A 149 -25.17 0.82 -23.64
N ARG A 150 -24.37 1.75 -23.11
CA ARG A 150 -22.97 1.94 -23.53
C ARG A 150 -22.08 0.78 -23.07
N MET A 151 -22.33 0.27 -21.87
CA MET A 151 -21.60 -0.90 -21.35
C MET A 151 -21.98 -2.20 -22.07
N ALA A 152 -23.23 -2.32 -22.52
CA ALA A 152 -23.66 -3.43 -23.37
C ALA A 152 -22.90 -3.45 -24.71
N SER A 153 -22.54 -2.28 -25.26
CA SER A 153 -21.75 -2.16 -26.49
C SER A 153 -20.26 -2.45 -26.30
N TYR A 154 -19.71 -2.25 -25.09
CA TYR A 154 -18.29 -2.45 -24.78
C TYR A 154 -18.06 -3.41 -23.59
N PRO A 155 -18.56 -4.67 -23.66
CA PRO A 155 -18.50 -5.59 -22.54
C PRO A 155 -17.06 -5.97 -22.16
N LEU A 156 -16.14 -5.96 -23.13
CA LEU A 156 -14.73 -6.26 -22.90
C LEU A 156 -14.09 -5.28 -21.91
N MET A 157 -14.41 -3.99 -21.99
CA MET A 157 -13.86 -2.94 -21.12
C MET A 157 -14.25 -3.18 -19.66
N LEU A 158 -15.50 -3.61 -19.44
CA LEU A 158 -16.03 -3.96 -18.12
C LEU A 158 -15.28 -5.15 -17.53
N TRP A 159 -15.12 -6.23 -18.31
CA TRP A 159 -14.40 -7.42 -17.87
C TRP A 159 -12.92 -7.15 -17.57
N ILE A 160 -12.26 -6.33 -18.40
CA ILE A 160 -10.88 -5.88 -18.12
C ILE A 160 -10.83 -5.11 -16.80
N SER A 161 -11.79 -4.21 -16.57
CA SER A 161 -11.85 -3.41 -15.36
C SER A 161 -12.02 -4.27 -14.10
N ILE A 162 -12.94 -5.25 -14.17
CA ILE A 162 -13.15 -6.25 -13.11
C ILE A 162 -11.88 -7.06 -12.86
N ALA A 163 -11.24 -7.56 -13.93
CA ALA A 163 -10.03 -8.37 -13.82
C ALA A 163 -8.89 -7.59 -13.15
N ILE A 164 -8.63 -6.35 -13.57
CA ILE A 164 -7.58 -5.50 -12.98
C ILE A 164 -7.90 -5.16 -11.52
N ALA A 165 -9.17 -4.86 -11.20
CA ALA A 165 -9.59 -4.61 -9.82
C ALA A 165 -9.36 -5.83 -8.93
N LEU A 166 -9.70 -7.04 -9.40
CA LEU A 166 -9.46 -8.29 -8.67
C LEU A 166 -7.97 -8.56 -8.48
N VAL A 167 -7.15 -8.39 -9.52
CA VAL A 167 -5.69 -8.55 -9.42
C VAL A 167 -5.10 -7.57 -8.41
N SER A 168 -5.55 -6.31 -8.43
CA SER A 168 -5.10 -5.28 -7.48
C SER A 168 -5.48 -5.62 -6.04
N LEU A 169 -6.71 -6.11 -5.83
CA LEU A 169 -7.20 -6.54 -4.53
C LEU A 169 -6.39 -7.73 -4.00
N LEU A 170 -6.18 -8.75 -4.83
CA LEU A 170 -5.36 -9.92 -4.47
C LEU A 170 -3.92 -9.53 -4.15
N ALA A 171 -3.34 -8.60 -4.92
CA ALA A 171 -2.02 -8.05 -4.65
C ALA A 171 -1.98 -7.38 -3.27
N LEU A 172 -2.95 -6.53 -2.92
CA LEU A 172 -3.05 -5.91 -1.60
C LEU A 172 -3.15 -6.92 -0.45
N LEU A 173 -3.87 -8.03 -0.65
CA LEU A 173 -3.98 -9.09 0.35
C LEU A 173 -2.71 -9.96 0.46
N TRP A 174 -1.86 -9.97 -0.57
CA TRP A 174 -0.61 -10.72 -0.58
C TRP A 174 0.60 -9.94 -0.11
N ILE A 175 0.66 -8.62 -0.34
CA ILE A 175 1.76 -7.76 0.10
C ILE A 175 2.18 -8.00 1.58
N PRO A 176 1.25 -8.15 2.54
CA PRO A 176 1.61 -8.32 3.97
C PRO A 176 2.28 -9.66 4.28
N LYS A 177 2.13 -10.67 3.40
CA LYS A 177 2.78 -11.98 3.57
C LYS A 177 4.30 -11.91 3.41
N TRP A 178 4.82 -10.82 2.86
CA TRP A 178 6.25 -10.56 2.72
C TRP A 178 6.82 -9.65 3.82
N SER A 179 6.04 -9.41 4.89
CA SER A 179 6.47 -8.58 6.02
C SER A 179 7.63 -9.20 6.80
N TYR A 180 8.40 -8.32 7.45
CA TYR A 180 9.54 -8.69 8.30
C TYR A 180 9.15 -9.71 9.38
N THR A 181 9.87 -10.82 9.42
CA THR A 181 9.83 -11.80 10.52
C THR A 181 11.10 -11.67 11.34
N PRO A 182 11.00 -11.52 12.68
CA PRO A 182 12.19 -11.46 13.53
C PRO A 182 12.94 -12.78 13.44
N GLN A 183 14.23 -12.71 13.10
CA GLN A 183 15.11 -13.87 13.21
C GLN A 183 15.60 -13.96 14.66
N PRO A 184 15.54 -15.15 15.29
CA PRO A 184 16.13 -15.32 16.62
C PRO A 184 17.62 -14.98 16.55
N ALA A 185 18.12 -14.27 17.56
CA ALA A 185 19.52 -13.91 17.67
C ALA A 185 20.37 -15.19 17.53
N ARG A 186 21.29 -15.22 16.57
CA ARG A 186 22.31 -16.27 16.55
C ARG A 186 23.30 -15.92 17.66
N HIS A 187 23.31 -16.71 18.72
CA HIS A 187 24.46 -16.73 19.61
C HIS A 187 25.69 -17.17 18.78
N PRO A 188 26.75 -16.35 18.70
CA PRO A 188 28.03 -16.86 18.23
C PRO A 188 28.49 -17.92 19.25
N GLN A 189 28.79 -19.12 18.75
CA GLN A 189 29.52 -20.14 19.49
C GLN A 189 31.00 -19.76 19.58
#